data_AF-A0A522AM34-F1
#
_entry.id   AF-A0A522AM34-F1
#
_cell.length_a   1.000
_cell.length_b   1.000
_cell.length_c   1.000
_cell.angle_alpha   90.00
_cell.angle_beta   90.00
_cell.angle_gamma   90.00
#
_symmetry.space_group_name_H-M   'P 1'
#
loop_
_entity.id
_entity.type
_entity.pdbx_description
1 polymer ?
#
loop_
_entity_poly.entity_id
_entity_poly.type
_entity_poly.pdbx_seq_one_letter_code
_entity_poly.pdbx_strand_id
1 'polypeptide(L)'
;MSWHTFTLTRAQRAARENELQMAFDLCFAAAAGPDDMALLTTDGADGERHYYASPGMLPWAANLLTEYGAQPCAPPPSTGLRLVVGHQGDIEALLGRR
;
A
#
# COMPACT_ATOMS: atom_id res chain seq x y z
N MET A 1 -14.53 6.76 0.77
CA MET A 1 -13.23 6.37 1.33
C MET A 1 -12.39 5.87 0.17
N SER A 2 -11.37 6.64 -0.22
CA SER A 2 -10.63 6.45 -1.48
C SER A 2 -9.30 5.74 -1.24
N TRP A 3 -8.96 4.82 -2.14
CA TRP A 3 -7.62 4.24 -2.18
C TRP A 3 -6.60 5.29 -2.57
N HIS A 4 -5.34 5.09 -2.22
CA HIS A 4 -4.24 5.94 -2.65
C HIS A 4 -3.17 5.10 -3.32
N THR A 5 -2.56 5.63 -4.38
CA THR A 5 -1.51 4.95 -5.13
C THR A 5 -0.30 5.83 -5.32
N PHE A 6 0.86 5.21 -5.34
CA PHE A 6 2.13 5.81 -5.74
C PHE A 6 2.99 4.76 -6.44
N THR A 7 3.95 5.22 -7.24
CA THR A 7 4.86 4.37 -7.99
C THR A 7 6.28 4.64 -7.56
N LEU A 8 7.05 3.57 -7.30
CA LEU A 8 8.49 3.67 -7.16
C LEU A 8 9.16 3.06 -8.39
N THR A 9 10.04 3.85 -9.00
CA THR A 9 10.95 3.37 -10.05
C THR A 9 11.92 2.33 -9.48
N ARG A 10 12.52 1.52 -10.34
CA ARG A 10 13.54 0.54 -9.94
C ARG A 10 14.66 1.15 -9.08
N ALA A 11 15.12 2.36 -9.42
CA ALA A 11 16.16 3.05 -8.66
C ALA A 11 15.66 3.49 -7.27
N GLN A 12 14.45 4.06 -7.19
CA GLN A 12 13.85 4.46 -5.92
C GLN A 12 13.58 3.25 -5.02
N ARG A 13 13.13 2.13 -5.57
CA ARG A 13 12.92 0.90 -4.80
C ARG A 13 14.20 0.40 -4.16
N ALA A 14 15.29 0.33 -4.94
CA ALA A 14 16.58 -0.11 -4.42
C ALA A 14 17.07 0.76 -3.26
N ALA A 15 16.73 2.06 -3.26
CA ALA A 15 17.12 2.98 -2.21
C ALA A 15 16.15 3.04 -1.01
N ARG A 16 14.84 2.89 -1.25
CA ARG A 16 13.80 3.30 -0.28
C ARG A 16 12.77 2.22 0.05
N GLU A 17 12.69 1.10 -0.67
CA GLU A 17 11.63 0.10 -0.47
C GLU A 17 11.65 -0.50 0.95
N ASN A 18 12.85 -0.72 1.50
CA ASN A 18 12.99 -1.22 2.88
C ASN A 18 12.50 -0.19 3.92
N GLU A 19 12.94 1.07 3.78
CA GLU A 19 12.50 2.17 4.65
C GLU A 19 10.98 2.36 4.57
N LEU A 20 10.42 2.29 3.37
CA LEU A 20 8.99 2.36 3.13
C LEU A 20 8.26 1.25 3.91
N GLN A 21 8.65 0.00 3.72
CA GLN A 21 7.99 -1.12 4.38
C GLN A 21 8.03 -0.97 5.90
N MET A 22 9.21 -0.65 6.47
CA MET A 22 9.36 -0.38 7.90
C MET A 22 8.46 0.74 8.40
N ALA A 23 8.36 1.85 7.67
CA ALA A 23 7.53 2.98 8.06
C ALA A 23 6.03 2.62 8.07
N PHE A 24 5.57 1.89 7.05
CA PHE A 24 4.18 1.42 6.99
C PHE A 24 3.87 0.34 8.03
N ASP A 25 4.80 -0.56 8.33
CA ASP A 25 4.67 -1.54 9.42
C ASP A 25 4.54 -0.86 10.77
N LEU A 26 5.30 0.21 11.02
CA LEU A 26 5.19 1.02 12.24
C LEU A 26 3.81 1.68 12.36
N CYS A 27 3.27 2.22 11.25
CA CYS A 27 1.93 2.78 11.23
C CYS A 27 0.87 1.69 11.50
N PHE A 28 1.01 0.51 10.91
CA PHE A 28 0.10 -0.61 11.12
C PHE A 28 0.11 -1.10 12.57
N ALA A 29 1.30 -1.25 13.16
CA ALA A 29 1.45 -1.62 14.56
C ALA A 29 0.88 -0.54 15.50
N ALA A 30 1.11 0.75 15.22
CA ALA A 30 0.56 1.86 16.00
C ALA A 30 -0.98 1.91 15.94
N ALA A 31 -1.56 1.46 14.83
CA ALA A 31 -3.00 1.31 14.64
C ALA A 31 -3.60 0.05 15.29
N ALA A 32 -2.78 -0.76 15.97
CA ALA A 32 -3.14 -2.09 16.48
C ALA A 32 -3.58 -3.10 15.40
N GLY A 33 -3.09 -2.92 14.18
CA GLY A 33 -3.37 -3.80 13.03
C GLY A 33 -4.85 -3.92 12.67
N PRO A 34 -5.50 -2.87 12.14
CA PRO A 34 -6.89 -2.94 11.70
C PRO A 34 -7.08 -3.89 10.50
N ASP A 35 -8.21 -4.59 10.45
CA ASP A 35 -8.57 -5.52 9.36
C ASP A 35 -8.86 -4.81 8.02
N ASP A 36 -8.97 -3.48 8.02
CA ASP A 36 -9.19 -2.66 6.84
C ASP A 36 -7.94 -1.87 6.40
N MET A 37 -6.78 -2.16 7.01
CA MET A 37 -5.52 -1.46 6.78
C MET A 37 -4.48 -2.37 6.11
N ALA A 38 -4.39 -2.25 4.78
CA ALA A 38 -3.38 -2.90 3.97
C ALA A 38 -2.61 -1.93 3.07
N LEU A 39 -1.33 -2.26 2.83
CA LEU A 39 -0.51 -1.75 1.74
C LEU A 39 -0.26 -2.90 0.76
N LEU A 40 -0.72 -2.72 -0.47
CA LEU A 40 -0.62 -3.71 -1.53
C LEU A 40 0.34 -3.24 -2.60
N THR A 41 0.85 -4.16 -3.41
CA THR A 41 1.74 -3.82 -4.52
C THR A 41 1.56 -4.73 -5.73
N THR A 42 1.78 -4.18 -6.93
CA THR A 42 1.94 -4.95 -8.17
C THR A 42 3.20 -4.49 -8.90
N ASP A 43 3.86 -5.43 -9.58
CA ASP A 43 4.96 -5.09 -10.47
C ASP A 43 4.41 -4.34 -11.70
N GLY A 44 5.10 -3.27 -12.09
CA GLY A 44 4.84 -2.47 -13.29
C GLY A 44 5.79 -2.83 -14.43
N ALA A 45 5.75 -2.02 -15.51
CA ALA A 45 6.72 -2.13 -16.59
C ALA A 45 8.13 -1.73 -16.11
N ASP A 46 9.16 -2.23 -16.79
CA ASP A 46 10.57 -1.82 -16.60
C ASP A 46 11.10 -1.87 -15.15
N GLY A 47 10.53 -2.76 -14.32
CA GLY A 47 10.94 -2.96 -12.93
C GLY A 47 10.39 -1.92 -11.95
N GLU A 48 9.47 -1.07 -12.40
CA GLU A 48 8.67 -0.22 -11.53
C GLU A 48 7.75 -1.05 -10.65
N ARG A 49 7.30 -0.45 -9.55
CA ARG A 49 6.35 -1.08 -8.64
C ARG A 49 5.30 -0.07 -8.22
N HIS A 50 4.05 -0.46 -8.41
CA HIS A 50 2.89 0.32 -8.00
C HIS A 50 2.48 -0.15 -6.61
N TYR A 51 2.22 0.81 -5.74
CA TYR A 51 1.72 0.57 -4.40
C TYR A 51 0.31 1.11 -4.27
N TYR A 52 -0.50 0.45 -3.46
CA TYR A 52 -1.88 0.81 -3.18
C TYR A 52 -2.11 0.76 -1.67
N ALA A 53 -2.38 1.91 -1.09
CA ALA A 53 -2.81 2.02 0.30
C ALA A 53 -4.34 1.96 0.35
N SER A 54 -4.83 1.04 1.17
CA SER A 54 -6.24 0.91 1.53
C SER A 54 -6.78 2.19 2.18
N PRO A 55 -8.10 2.43 2.13
CA PRO A 55 -8.68 3.60 2.79
C PRO A 55 -8.47 3.63 4.32
N GLY A 56 -8.41 2.47 4.98
CA GLY A 56 -8.14 2.35 6.43
C GLY A 56 -6.73 2.78 6.82
N MET A 57 -5.80 2.86 5.86
CA MET A 57 -4.42 3.30 6.08
C MET A 57 -4.27 4.82 6.19
N LEU A 58 -5.20 5.61 5.63
CA LEU A 58 -5.10 7.07 5.57
C LEU A 58 -4.95 7.74 6.95
N PRO A 59 -5.78 7.42 7.97
CA PRO A 59 -5.69 8.09 9.27
C PRO A 59 -4.33 7.90 9.94
N TRP A 60 -3.61 6.82 9.60
CA TRP A 60 -2.38 6.41 10.26
C TRP A 60 -1.11 6.76 9.46
N ALA A 61 -1.23 6.82 8.12
CA ALA A 61 -0.09 6.96 7.22
C ALA A 61 -0.22 8.17 6.27
N ALA A 62 -1.12 9.13 6.51
CA ALA A 62 -1.30 10.30 5.66
C ALA A 62 0.00 11.06 5.34
N ASN A 63 0.88 11.22 6.34
CA ASN A 63 2.17 11.89 6.16
C ASN A 63 3.11 11.08 5.25
N LEU A 64 3.19 9.76 5.44
CA LEU A 64 3.98 8.87 4.58
C LEU A 64 3.44 8.88 3.15
N LEU A 65 2.12 8.77 2.99
CA LEU A 65 1.47 8.85 1.67
C LEU A 65 1.79 10.17 0.97
N THR A 66 1.79 11.29 1.70
CA THR A 66 2.18 12.59 1.15
C THR A 66 3.66 12.63 0.75
N GLU A 67 4.54 12.08 1.58
CA GLU A 67 5.99 12.02 1.32
C GLU A 67 6.32 11.20 0.05
N TYR A 68 5.60 10.10 -0.18
CA TYR A 68 5.72 9.28 -1.38
C TYR A 68 4.91 9.82 -2.58
N GLY A 69 4.25 10.98 -2.43
CA GLY A 69 3.49 11.62 -3.51
C GLY A 69 2.22 10.87 -3.90
N ALA A 70 1.65 10.08 -2.99
CA ALA A 70 0.48 9.25 -3.26
C ALA A 70 -0.74 10.08 -3.66
N GLN A 71 -1.45 9.61 -4.67
CA GLN A 71 -2.64 10.26 -5.21
C GLN A 71 -3.88 9.39 -4.97
N PRO A 72 -5.06 9.99 -4.75
CA PRO A 72 -6.31 9.25 -4.70
C PRO A 72 -6.53 8.44 -5.98
N CYS A 73 -6.97 7.19 -5.85
CA CYS A 73 -7.24 6.30 -6.96
C CYS A 73 -8.48 5.43 -6.72
N ALA A 74 -8.91 4.74 -7.77
CA ALA A 74 -9.86 3.63 -7.66
C ALA A 74 -9.22 2.44 -6.93
N PRO A 75 -10.03 1.51 -6.38
CA PRO A 75 -9.51 0.25 -5.84
C PRO A 75 -8.64 -0.48 -6.88
N PRO A 76 -7.51 -1.09 -6.45
CA PRO A 76 -6.65 -1.82 -7.36
C PRO A 76 -7.34 -3.10 -7.91
N PRO A 77 -6.87 -3.64 -9.04
CA PRO A 77 -7.37 -4.92 -9.56
C PRO A 77 -7.03 -6.05 -8.59
N SER A 78 -7.95 -6.99 -8.36
CA SER A 78 -7.75 -8.10 -7.41
C SER A 78 -6.68 -9.11 -7.82
N THR A 79 -6.21 -9.07 -9.08
CA THR A 79 -5.21 -10.00 -9.62
C THR A 79 -3.83 -9.36 -9.68
N GLY A 80 -2.78 -10.14 -9.39
CA GLY A 80 -1.39 -9.69 -9.50
C GLY A 80 -0.90 -8.82 -8.33
N LEU A 81 -1.74 -8.63 -7.32
CA LEU A 81 -1.37 -7.94 -6.09
C LEU A 81 -0.60 -8.85 -5.14
N ARG A 82 0.33 -8.23 -4.40
CA ARG A 82 1.00 -8.81 -3.25
C ARG A 82 0.78 -7.92 -2.04
N LEU A 83 0.67 -8.53 -0.87
CA LEU A 83 0.60 -7.84 0.41
C LEU A 83 2.01 -7.38 0.79
N VAL A 84 2.16 -6.10 1.13
CA VAL A 84 3.39 -5.53 1.69
C VAL A 84 3.26 -5.36 3.20
N VAL A 85 2.14 -4.80 3.65
CA VAL A 85 1.76 -4.59 5.05
C VAL A 85 0.27 -4.87 5.20
N GLY A 86 -0.14 -5.49 6.29
CA GLY A 86 -1.53 -5.85 6.58
C GLY A 86 -1.66 -7.29 7.08
N HIS A 87 -2.89 -7.78 7.19
CA HIS A 87 -3.18 -9.16 7.54
C HIS A 87 -3.23 -10.08 6.33
N GLN A 88 -2.92 -11.36 6.57
CA GLN A 88 -3.09 -12.39 5.57
C GLN A 88 -4.59 -12.52 5.23
N GLY A 89 -4.95 -12.25 3.97
CA GLY A 89 -6.34 -12.25 3.50
C GLY A 89 -6.90 -10.87 3.16
N ASP A 90 -6.18 -9.79 3.49
CA ASP A 90 -6.66 -8.42 3.22
C ASP A 90 -6.94 -8.15 1.73
N ILE A 91 -6.19 -8.76 0.82
CA ILE A 91 -6.45 -8.66 -0.62
C ILE A 91 -7.87 -9.15 -0.94
N GLU A 92 -8.28 -10.29 -0.37
CA GLU A 92 -9.61 -10.85 -0.59
C GLU A 92 -10.67 -10.07 0.18
N ALA A 93 -10.40 -9.66 1.41
CA ALA A 93 -11.35 -8.91 2.24
C ALA A 93 -11.67 -7.52 1.66
N LEU A 94 -10.64 -6.82 1.13
CA LEU A 94 -10.76 -5.46 0.63
C LEU A 94 -11.20 -5.37 -0.83
N LEU A 95 -10.88 -6.38 -1.66
CA LEU A 95 -11.09 -6.35 -3.12
C LEU A 95 -11.96 -7.49 -3.63
N GLY A 96 -12.25 -8.49 -2.80
CA GLY A 96 -13.19 -9.55 -3.10
C GLY A 96 -14.61 -8.99 -3.18
N ARG A 97 -15.22 -9.13 -4.35
CA ARG A 97 -16.63 -8.83 -4.60
C ARG A 97 -17.51 -9.56 -3.58
N ARG A 98 -18.33 -8.83 -2.84
CA ARG A 98 -19.70 -9.28 -2.53
C ARG A 98 -20.55 -9.21 -3.79
#